data_AF-X0XAB3-F1
#
_entry.id   AF-X0XAB3-F1
#
_cell.length_a   1.000
_cell.length_b   1.000
_cell.length_c   1.000
_cell.angle_alpha   90.00
_cell.angle_beta   90.00
_cell.angle_gamma   90.00
#
_symmetry.space_group_name_H-M   'P 1'
#
loop_
_entity.id
_entity.type
_entity.pdbx_description
1 polymer ?
#
loop_
_entity_poly.entity_id
_entity_poly.type
_entity_poly.pdbx_seq_one_letter_code
_entity_poly.pdbx_strand_id
1 'polypeptide(L)' 'MTKYIKHFITITKHKYYVAIECFKVGLFWQGIVHDLSKYSFTEFFISAKYFQGNSSPTNKERVERGYSLAWLNHKAK' A
#
# COMPACT_ATOMS: atom_id res chain seq x y z
N MET A 1 18.54 -0.35 -6.11
CA MET A 1 17.40 0.23 -5.34
C MET A 1 16.96 -0.71 -4.25
N THR A 2 16.83 -0.21 -3.01
CA THR A 2 16.34 -0.97 -1.86
C THR A 2 14.86 -1.34 -2.02
N LYS A 3 14.41 -2.41 -1.36
CA LYS A 3 13.00 -2.87 -1.40
C LYS A 3 12.01 -1.78 -0.99
N TYR A 4 12.40 -0.95 -0.03
CA TYR A 4 11.64 0.20 0.47
C TYR A 4 11.39 1.26 -0.60
N ILE A 5 12.42 1.64 -1.37
CA ILE A 5 12.27 2.64 -2.44
C ILE A 5 11.38 2.08 -3.55
N LYS A 6 11.58 0.82 -3.95
CA LYS A 6 10.71 0.19 -4.95
C LYS A 6 9.26 0.14 -4.48
N HIS A 7 9.03 -0.25 -3.22
CA HIS A 7 7.69 -0.28 -2.65
C HIS A 7 7.04 1.12 -2.62
N PHE A 8 7.78 2.14 -2.19
CA PHE A 8 7.32 3.53 -2.19
C PHE A 8 6.90 4.02 -3.58
N ILE A 9 7.70 3.73 -4.60
CA ILE A 9 7.38 4.08 -5.99
C ILE A 9 6.10 3.34 -6.44
N THR A 10 5.97 2.05 -6.11
CA THR A 10 4.78 1.26 -6.47
C THR A 10 3.50 1.82 -5.86
N ILE A 11 3.47 2.09 -4.55
CA ILE A 11 2.26 2.60 -3.88
C ILE A 11 1.92 4.03 -4.34
N THR A 12 2.93 4.86 -4.61
CA THR A 12 2.74 6.23 -5.10
C THR A 12 2.23 6.26 -6.52
N LYS A 13 2.75 5.38 -7.39
CA LYS A 13 2.25 5.21 -8.76
C LYS A 13 0.79 4.73 -8.77
N HIS A 14 0.43 3.79 -7.89
CA HIS A 14 -0.95 3.36 -7.72
C HIS A 14 -1.86 4.53 -7.29
N LYS A 15 -1.50 5.25 -6.23
CA LYS A 15 -2.26 6.41 -5.75
C LYS A 15 -2.46 7.47 -6.84
N TYR A 16 -1.43 7.74 -7.62
CA TYR A 16 -1.50 8.70 -8.73
C TYR A 16 -2.53 8.29 -9.79
N TYR A 17 -2.55 7.02 -10.21
CA TYR A 17 -3.55 6.56 -11.17
C TYR A 17 -4.97 6.59 -10.62
N VAL A 18 -5.16 6.17 -9.36
CA VAL A 18 -6.48 6.28 -8.71
C VAL A 18 -6.92 7.74 -8.65
N ALA A 19 -6.04 8.66 -8.28
CA ALA A 19 -6.36 10.09 -8.26
C ALA A 19 -6.77 10.61 -9.64
N ILE A 20 -6.07 10.23 -10.72
CA ILE A 20 -6.47 10.59 -12.09
C ILE A 20 -7.89 10.11 -12.41
N GLU A 21 -8.18 8.83 -12.18
CA GLU A 21 -9.50 8.27 -12.49
C GLU A 21 -10.60 8.91 -11.63
N CYS A 22 -10.34 9.11 -10.33
CA CYS A 22 -11.25 9.82 -9.44
C CYS A 22 -11.51 11.26 -9.91
N PHE A 23 -10.50 11.98 -10.38
CA PHE A 23 -10.64 13.36 -10.83
C PHE A 23 -11.46 13.47 -12.11
N LYS A 24 -11.37 12.49 -13.02
CA LYS A 24 -12.20 12.44 -14.24
C LYS A 24 -13.70 12.35 -13.94
N VAL A 25 -14.08 11.73 -12.82
CA VAL A 25 -15.48 11.54 -12.41
C VAL A 25 -15.93 12.48 -11.29
N GLY A 26 -15.11 13.49 -10.94
CA GLY A 26 -15.44 14.50 -9.92
C GLY A 26 -15.26 14.04 -8.46
N LEU A 27 -14.66 12.88 -8.22
CA LEU A 27 -14.41 12.33 -6.88
C LEU A 27 -13.07 12.81 -6.30
N PHE A 28 -12.85 14.12 -6.27
CA PHE A 28 -11.55 14.72 -5.91
C PHE A 28 -11.08 14.34 -4.51
N TRP A 29 -11.97 14.39 -3.53
CA TRP A 29 -11.63 14.07 -2.15
C TRP A 29 -11.18 12.62 -2.02
N GLN A 30 -11.94 11.68 -2.60
CA GLN A 30 -11.62 10.26 -2.61
C GLN A 30 -10.26 10.01 -3.24
N GLY A 31 -9.93 10.64 -4.37
CA GLY A 31 -8.62 10.51 -5.01
C GLY A 31 -7.46 11.02 -4.14
N ILE A 32 -7.67 12.09 -3.36
CA ILE A 32 -6.64 12.67 -2.48
C ILE A 32 -6.39 11.79 -1.26
N VAL A 33 -7.47 11.34 -0.60
CA VAL A 33 -7.39 10.59 0.66
C VAL A 33 -7.21 9.07 0.50
N HIS A 34 -7.33 8.57 -0.73
CA HIS A 34 -7.15 7.15 -1.04
C HIS A 34 -5.80 6.63 -0.55
N ASP A 35 -5.82 5.48 0.13
CA ASP A 35 -4.64 4.72 0.57
C ASP A 35 -3.61 5.51 1.40
N LEU A 36 -3.98 6.62 2.05
CA LEU A 36 -3.06 7.36 2.93
C LEU A 36 -2.50 6.50 4.07
N SER A 37 -3.27 5.51 4.55
CA SER A 37 -2.84 4.56 5.58
C SER A 37 -1.61 3.73 5.18
N LYS A 38 -1.39 3.49 3.87
CA LYS A 38 -0.24 2.73 3.33
C LYS A 38 1.10 3.43 3.57
N TYR A 39 1.09 4.74 3.83
CA TYR A 39 2.27 5.54 4.13
C TYR A 39 2.59 5.60 5.63
N SER A 40 1.72 5.04 6.48
CA SER A 40 1.97 4.98 7.93
C SER A 40 3.19 4.09 8.24
N PHE A 41 3.92 4.43 9.30
CA PHE A 41 5.14 3.70 9.69
C PHE A 41 4.87 2.21 9.92
N THR A 42 3.73 1.85 10.50
CA THR A 42 3.39 0.45 10.78
C THR A 42 3.05 -0.33 9.50
N GLU A 43 2.27 0.23 8.58
CA GLU A 43 1.88 -0.46 7.34
C GLU A 43 3.02 -0.45 6.30
N PHE A 44 3.73 0.67 6.15
CA PHE A 44 4.75 0.87 5.12
C PHE A 44 5.96 -0.02 5.35
N PHE A 45 6.55 -0.03 6.55
CA PHE A 45 7.79 -0.78 6.79
C PHE A 45 7.58 -2.29 6.70
N ILE A 46 6.43 -2.78 7.17
CA ILE A 46 6.07 -4.19 7.07
C ILE A 46 5.83 -4.57 5.60
N SER A 47 5.02 -3.80 4.88
CA SER A 47 4.77 -4.04 3.46
C SER A 47 6.03 -3.95 2.61
N ALA A 48 6.93 -3.00 2.90
CA ALA A 48 8.21 -2.86 2.24
C ALA A 48 9.18 -4.02 2.54
N LYS A 49 9.18 -4.56 3.77
CA LYS A 49 9.99 -5.72 4.15
C LYS A 49 9.62 -6.96 3.32
N TYR A 50 8.33 -7.17 3.11
CA TYR A 50 7.78 -8.29 2.33
C TYR A 50 7.67 -8.00 0.82
N PHE A 51 8.07 -6.82 0.35
CA PHE A 51 7.98 -6.44 -1.06
C PHE A 51 8.90 -7.28 -1.95
N GLN A 52 8.29 -8.02 -2.88
CA GLN A 52 8.98 -8.83 -3.90
C GLN A 52 8.81 -8.28 -5.32
N GLY A 53 7.83 -7.40 -5.55
CA GLY A 53 7.53 -6.79 -6.84
C GLY A 53 6.69 -7.63 -7.80
N ASN A 54 6.45 -8.91 -7.50
CA ASN A 54 5.63 -9.83 -8.30
C ASN A 54 4.30 -10.24 -7.63
N SER A 55 4.12 -9.89 -6.35
CA SER A 55 2.98 -10.31 -5.54
C SER A 55 2.73 -9.33 -4.38
N SER A 56 1.53 -9.37 -3.81
CA SER A 56 1.17 -8.51 -2.67
C SER A 56 2.05 -8.83 -1.46
N PRO A 57 2.66 -7.82 -0.79
CA PRO A 57 3.44 -8.03 0.42
C PRO A 57 2.67 -8.73 1.54
N THR A 58 1.35 -8.52 1.62
CA THR A 58 0.48 -9.13 2.63
C THR A 58 0.36 -10.65 2.45
N ASN A 59 0.40 -11.15 1.21
CA ASN A 59 0.33 -12.58 0.95
C ASN A 59 1.62 -13.27 1.39
N LYS A 60 2.76 -12.65 1.12
CA LYS A 60 4.04 -13.17 1.59
C LYS A 60 4.12 -13.18 3.12
N GLU A 61 3.66 -12.10 3.76
CA GLU A 61 3.60 -12.04 5.23
C GLU A 61 2.71 -13.17 5.79
N ARG A 62 1.55 -13.45 5.18
CA ARG A 62 0.70 -14.58 5.57
C ARG A 62 1.34 -15.95 5.36
N VAL A 63 2.09 -16.15 4.28
CA VAL A 63 2.79 -17.42 4.03
C VAL A 63 3.88 -17.64 5.08
N GLU A 64 4.60 -16.60 5.49
CA GLU A 64 5.69 -16.73 6.47
C GLU A 64 5.22 -16.73 7.94
N ARG A 65 4.17 -15.96 8.29
CA ARG A 65 3.73 -15.77 9.69
C ARG A 65 2.35 -16.33 10.02
N GLY A 66 1.57 -16.76 9.02
CA GLY A 66 0.17 -17.17 9.17
C GLY A 66 -0.85 -16.02 9.22
N TYR A 67 -0.39 -14.76 9.34
CA TYR A 67 -1.24 -13.57 9.38
C TYR A 67 -0.50 -12.37 8.77
N SER A 68 -1.22 -11.28 8.43
CA SER A 68 -0.60 -10.04 7.97
C SER A 68 -0.85 -8.91 8.95
N LEU A 69 0.20 -8.40 9.60
CA LEU A 69 0.08 -7.30 10.55
C LEU A 69 -0.32 -6.00 9.84
N ALA A 70 0.15 -5.80 8.60
CA ALA A 70 -0.29 -4.68 7.77
C ALA A 70 -1.80 -4.76 7.49
N TRP A 71 -2.34 -5.95 7.20
CA TRP A 71 -3.78 -6.15 6.98
C TRP A 71 -4.61 -6.02 8.27
N LEU A 72 -4.12 -6.53 9.40
CA LEU A 72 -4.80 -6.38 10.69
C LEU A 72 -4.88 -4.91 11.12
N ASN A 73 -3.78 -4.16 11.00
CA ASN A 73 -3.78 -2.72 11.28
C ASN A 73 -4.68 -1.92 10.34
N HIS A 74 -4.81 -2.37 9.09
CA HIS A 74 -5.72 -1.76 8.13
C HIS A 74 -7.19 -2.05 8.44
N LYS A 75 -7.51 -3.24 8.96
CA LYS A 75 -8.89 -3.65 9.35
C LYS A 75 -9.32 -3.16 10.73
N ALA A 76 -8.39 -2.88 11.63
CA ALA A 76 -8.68 -2.43 12.99
C ALA A 76 -8.99 -0.91 13.07
N LYS A 77 -9.10 -0.23 11.93
CA LYS A 77 -9.50 1.17 11.77
C LYS A 77 -10.90 1.22 11.17
#